data_AF-A0A355UTG4-F1
#
_entry.id   AF-A0A355UTG4-F1
#
_cell.length_a   1.000
_cell.length_b   1.000
_cell.length_c   1.000
_cell.angle_alpha   90.00
_cell.angle_beta   90.00
_cell.angle_gamma   90.00
#
_symmetry.space_group_name_H-M   'P 1'
#
loop_
_entity.id
_entity.type
_entity.pdbx_description
1 polymer ?
#
loop_
_entity_poly.entity_id
_entity_poly.type
_entity_poly.pdbx_seq_one_letter_code
_entity_poly.pdbx_strand_id
1 'polypeptide(L)'
;MSLAEHAAMKKPRRIKEMALPKLEVGAIAGMLVCSLLLYVFTVNQEARLNADQMEIRKVRETNVRLRAELSRRQSPDIVEARALLELGMAKPAEVVFAPQASIAPPVSARSPSLSAVGVAEGY
;
A
#
# COMPACT_ATOMS: atom_id res chain seq x y z
N MET A 1 -83.07 43.59 16.75
CA MET A 1 -82.21 42.40 16.86
C MET A 1 -81.05 42.56 15.90
N SER A 2 -79.84 42.35 16.39
CA SER A 2 -78.60 42.93 15.88
C SER A 2 -77.94 42.06 14.80
N LEU A 3 -77.33 42.70 13.80
CA LEU A 3 -76.45 42.10 12.78
C LEU A 3 -75.30 41.24 13.37
N ALA A 4 -75.08 41.28 14.68
CA ALA A 4 -74.12 40.45 15.41
C ALA A 4 -74.54 38.97 15.53
N GLU A 5 -75.82 38.61 15.38
CA GLU A 5 -76.29 37.24 15.61
C GLU A 5 -76.11 36.30 14.40
N HIS A 6 -75.94 36.84 13.19
CA HIS A 6 -75.77 36.02 11.98
C HIS A 6 -74.32 35.57 11.71
N ALA A 7 -73.33 36.09 12.44
CA ALA A 7 -71.92 35.76 12.24
C ALA A 7 -71.44 34.52 13.02
N ALA A 8 -72.25 33.96 13.92
CA ALA A 8 -71.81 32.88 14.82
C ALA A 8 -71.98 31.44 14.26
N MET A 9 -72.60 31.26 13.08
CA MET A 9 -72.80 29.93 12.47
C MET A 9 -71.89 29.68 11.27
N LYS A 10 -70.57 29.69 11.46
CA LYS A 10 -69.63 28.99 10.57
C LYS A 10 -68.43 28.50 11.36
N LYS A 11 -68.63 27.45 12.17
CA LYS A 11 -67.53 26.62 12.68
C LYS A 11 -67.21 25.55 11.64
N PRO A 12 -66.05 25.59 10.94
CA PRO A 12 -65.58 24.43 10.21
C PRO A 12 -65.03 23.40 11.22
N ARG A 13 -65.90 22.58 11.80
CA ARG A 13 -65.51 21.38 12.55
C ARG A 13 -65.54 20.17 11.61
N ARG A 14 -64.56 20.02 10.70
CA ARG A 14 -64.38 18.74 9.94
C ARG A 14 -63.09 18.65 9.10
N ILE A 15 -61.95 19.11 9.60
CA ILE A 15 -60.65 18.87 8.91
C ILE A 15 -59.74 17.89 9.68
N LYS A 16 -60.10 17.52 10.91
CA LYS A 16 -59.24 16.67 11.76
C LYS A 16 -59.25 15.18 11.39
N GLU A 17 -60.26 14.68 10.68
CA GLU A 17 -60.44 13.22 10.52
C GLU A 17 -59.73 12.61 9.29
N MET A 18 -59.36 13.41 8.28
CA MET A 18 -58.72 12.88 7.06
C MET A 18 -57.18 13.05 7.02
N ALA A 19 -56.60 13.77 7.98
CA ALA A 19 -55.16 14.06 8.01
C ALA A 19 -54.35 13.10 8.89
N LEU A 20 -54.96 12.46 9.90
CA LEU A 20 -54.28 11.52 10.80
C LEU A 20 -53.74 10.25 10.13
N PRO A 21 -54.50 9.50 9.30
CA PRO A 21 -54.02 8.22 8.78
C PRO A 21 -52.84 8.38 7.81
N LYS A 22 -52.76 9.52 7.09
CA LYS A 22 -51.64 9.81 6.18
C LYS A 22 -50.35 10.15 6.94
N LEU A 23 -50.48 10.77 8.12
CA LEU A 23 -49.35 11.12 8.97
C LEU A 23 -48.75 9.86 9.62
N GLU A 24 -49.60 8.94 10.07
CA GLU A 24 -49.17 7.66 10.66
C GLU A 24 -48.47 6.75 9.65
N VAL A 25 -49.03 6.64 8.43
CA VAL A 25 -48.40 5.86 7.35
C VAL A 25 -47.06 6.48 6.93
N GLY A 26 -46.97 7.81 6.86
CA GLY A 26 -45.72 8.50 6.58
C GLY A 26 -44.65 8.29 7.67
N ALA A 27 -45.04 8.27 8.94
CA ALA A 27 -44.13 8.02 10.06
C ALA A 27 -43.62 6.57 10.05
N ILE A 28 -44.49 5.59 9.80
CA ILE A 28 -44.10 4.17 9.71
C ILE A 28 -43.16 3.95 8.51
N ALA A 29 -43.47 4.52 7.35
CA ALA A 29 -42.60 4.47 6.18
C ALA A 29 -41.23 5.13 6.47
N GLY A 30 -41.21 6.28 7.14
CA GLY A 30 -39.97 6.94 7.56
C GLY A 30 -39.12 6.09 8.51
N MET A 31 -39.73 5.42 9.49
CA MET A 31 -39.03 4.52 10.41
C MET A 31 -38.43 3.31 9.70
N LEU A 32 -39.14 2.72 8.73
CA LEU A 32 -38.64 1.60 7.93
C LEU A 32 -37.45 2.03 7.06
N VAL A 33 -37.52 3.19 6.42
CA VAL A 33 -36.41 3.73 5.62
C VAL A 33 -35.19 4.02 6.50
N CYS A 34 -35.37 4.67 7.66
CA CYS A 34 -34.28 4.90 8.59
C CYS A 34 -33.65 3.59 9.09
N SER A 35 -34.47 2.58 9.42
CA SER A 35 -33.98 1.27 9.85
C SER A 35 -33.18 0.57 8.76
N LEU A 36 -33.64 0.66 7.51
CA LEU A 36 -32.94 0.09 6.36
C LEU A 36 -31.59 0.79 6.11
N LEU A 37 -31.55 2.12 6.21
CA LEU A 37 -30.31 2.89 6.06
C LEU A 37 -29.29 2.57 7.16
N LEU A 38 -29.75 2.47 8.41
CA LEU A 38 -28.90 2.06 9.53
C LEU A 38 -28.36 0.65 9.33
N TYR A 39 -29.20 -0.29 8.90
CA TYR A 39 -28.78 -1.65 8.60
C TYR A 39 -27.69 -1.68 7.51
N VAL A 40 -27.92 -1.02 6.38
CA VAL A 40 -26.93 -0.94 5.29
C VAL A 40 -25.62 -0.30 5.77
N PHE A 41 -25.69 0.73 6.61
CA PHE A 41 -24.49 1.35 7.18
C PHE A 41 -23.72 0.37 8.09
N THR A 42 -24.42 -0.31 9.00
CA THR A 42 -23.81 -1.27 9.92
C THR A 42 -23.13 -2.44 9.20
N VAL A 43 -23.81 -3.06 8.22
CA VAL A 43 -23.26 -4.17 7.44
C VAL A 43 -22.02 -3.75 6.65
N ASN A 44 -22.04 -2.55 6.05
CA ASN A 44 -20.87 -2.03 5.33
C ASN A 44 -19.69 -1.74 6.26
N GLN A 45 -19.95 -1.23 7.47
CA GLN A 45 -18.90 -1.00 8.47
C GLN A 45 -18.29 -2.31 8.96
N GLU A 46 -19.12 -3.32 9.25
CA GLU A 46 -18.64 -4.65 9.64
C GLU A 46 -17.80 -5.31 8.53
N ALA A 47 -18.22 -5.20 7.27
CA ALA A 47 -17.45 -5.70 6.14
C ALA A 47 -16.07 -5.03 6.02
N ARG A 48 -16.02 -3.70 6.21
CA ARG A 48 -14.76 -2.94 6.21
C ARG A 48 -13.85 -3.34 7.37
N LEU A 49 -14.40 -3.43 8.59
CA LEU A 49 -13.63 -3.86 9.77
C LEU A 49 -13.06 -5.27 9.59
N ASN A 50 -13.84 -6.20 9.02
CA ASN A 50 -13.37 -7.55 8.74
C ASN A 50 -12.27 -7.57 7.68
N ALA A 51 -12.39 -6.75 6.63
CA ALA A 51 -11.34 -6.60 5.61
C ALA A 51 -10.04 -6.04 6.21
N ASP A 52 -10.14 -4.96 7.00
CA ASP A 52 -9.00 -4.32 7.67
C ASP A 52 -8.31 -5.30 8.64
N GLN A 53 -9.09 -6.07 9.41
CA GLN A 53 -8.54 -7.10 10.28
C GLN A 53 -7.78 -8.18 9.53
N MET A 54 -8.27 -8.61 8.35
CA MET A 54 -7.56 -9.58 7.53
C MET A 54 -6.26 -9.00 6.96
N GLU A 55 -6.26 -7.75 6.54
CA GLU A 55 -5.06 -7.08 6.03
C GLU A 55 -4.00 -6.94 7.14
N ILE A 56 -4.40 -6.51 8.33
CA ILE A 56 -3.51 -6.41 9.50
C ILE A 56 -2.89 -7.77 9.84
N ARG A 57 -3.66 -8.87 9.77
CA ARG A 57 -3.13 -10.22 10.00
C ARG A 57 -2.10 -10.61 8.95
N LYS A 58 -2.39 -10.39 7.67
CA LYS A 58 -1.44 -10.66 6.57
C LYS A 58 -0.13 -9.89 6.74
N VAL A 59 -0.21 -8.60 7.09
CA VAL A 59 0.98 -7.76 7.33
C VAL A 59 1.77 -8.29 8.52
N ARG A 60 1.12 -8.67 9.62
CA ARG A 60 1.79 -9.26 10.79
C ARG A 60 2.49 -10.56 10.46
N GLU A 61 1.83 -11.48 9.77
CA GLU A 61 2.42 -12.75 9.34
C GLU A 61 3.62 -12.54 8.43
N THR A 62 3.49 -11.59 7.48
CA THR A 62 4.59 -11.22 6.58
C THR A 62 5.76 -10.64 7.37
N ASN A 63 5.51 -9.78 8.35
CA ASN A 63 6.54 -9.19 9.18
C ASN A 63 7.27 -10.26 10.03
N VAL A 64 6.53 -11.21 10.62
CA VAL A 64 7.11 -12.34 11.36
C VAL A 64 7.99 -13.19 10.45
N ARG A 65 7.50 -13.52 9.24
CA ARG A 65 8.27 -14.29 8.25
C ARG A 65 9.56 -13.58 7.84
N LEU A 66 9.48 -12.29 7.52
CA LEU A 66 10.64 -11.49 7.11
C LEU A 66 11.65 -11.32 8.25
N ARG A 67 11.17 -11.15 9.49
CA ARG A 67 12.06 -11.12 10.67
C ARG A 67 12.79 -12.45 10.87
N ALA A 68 12.08 -13.58 10.72
CA ALA A 68 12.70 -14.89 10.80
C ALA A 68 13.70 -15.15 9.65
N GLU A 69 13.45 -14.60 8.47
CA GLU A 69 14.38 -14.69 7.35
C GLU A 69 15.62 -13.80 7.55
N LEU A 70 15.43 -12.58 8.05
CA LEU A 70 16.53 -11.68 8.41
C LEU A 70 17.40 -12.28 9.51
N SER A 71 16.81 -12.84 10.57
CA SER A 71 17.58 -13.45 11.65
C SER A 71 18.38 -14.67 11.18
N ARG A 72 17.86 -15.45 10.23
CA ARG A 72 18.63 -16.53 9.58
C ARG A 72 19.83 -15.97 8.80
N ARG A 73 19.62 -14.93 7.98
CA ARG A 73 20.68 -14.34 7.16
C ARG A 73 21.73 -13.57 7.98
N GLN A 74 21.35 -13.05 9.13
CA GLN A 74 22.24 -12.35 10.08
C GLN A 74 22.85 -13.27 11.12
N SER A 75 22.65 -14.59 11.02
CA SER A 75 23.36 -15.52 11.88
C SER A 75 24.87 -15.35 11.69
N PRO A 76 25.66 -15.32 12.78
CA PRO A 76 27.09 -15.03 12.71
C PRO A 76 27.82 -15.99 11.76
N ASP A 77 27.41 -17.27 11.73
CA ASP A 77 27.99 -18.28 10.86
C ASP A 77 27.76 -18.00 9.37
N ILE A 78 26.58 -17.51 8.98
CA ILE A 78 26.27 -17.14 7.59
C ILE A 78 27.01 -15.87 7.19
N VAL A 79 27.09 -14.89 8.09
CA VAL A 79 27.83 -13.65 7.87
C VAL A 79 29.33 -13.93 7.71
N GLU A 80 29.88 -14.80 8.56
CA GLU A 80 31.27 -15.23 8.50
C GLU A 80 31.56 -16.03 7.21
N ALA A 81 30.73 -17.02 6.87
CA ALA A 81 30.88 -17.77 5.62
C ALA A 81 30.86 -16.85 4.40
N ARG A 82 29.98 -15.84 4.39
CA ARG A 82 29.92 -14.84 3.32
C ARG A 82 31.16 -13.95 3.27
N ALA A 83 31.66 -13.52 4.42
CA ALA A 83 32.88 -12.72 4.51
C ALA A 83 34.11 -13.50 4.03
N LEU A 84 34.20 -14.79 4.36
CA LEU A 84 35.30 -15.65 3.92
C LEU A 84 35.22 -15.96 2.42
N LEU A 85 34.04 -16.33 1.91
CA LEU A 85 33.87 -16.83 0.54
C LEU A 85 33.70 -15.72 -0.51
N GLU A 86 32.88 -14.71 -0.25
CA GLU A 86 32.57 -13.65 -1.23
C GLU A 86 33.55 -12.47 -1.12
N LEU A 87 33.99 -12.14 0.09
CA LEU A 87 34.87 -10.99 0.33
C LEU A 87 36.35 -11.37 0.46
N GLY A 88 36.66 -12.68 0.43
CA GLY A 88 38.03 -13.17 0.55
C GLY A 88 38.71 -12.80 1.88
N MET A 89 37.93 -12.53 2.92
CA MET A 89 38.47 -12.27 4.25
C MET A 89 39.03 -13.57 4.84
N ALA A 90 40.00 -13.45 5.75
CA ALA A 90 40.53 -14.56 6.54
C ALA A 90 40.26 -14.34 8.02
N LYS A 91 40.27 -15.43 8.79
CA LYS A 91 40.30 -15.32 10.25
C LYS A 91 41.63 -14.71 10.70
N PRO A 92 41.65 -14.04 11.86
CA PRO A 92 42.90 -13.62 12.47
C PRO A 92 43.87 -14.80 12.59
N ALA A 93 45.11 -14.62 12.13
CA ALA A 93 46.16 -15.64 12.03
C ALA A 93 46.02 -16.71 10.91
N GLU A 94 45.06 -16.59 9.99
CA GLU A 94 45.03 -17.38 8.76
C GLU A 94 45.81 -16.70 7.62
N VAL A 95 46.52 -17.50 6.82
CA VAL A 95 47.23 -17.04 5.62
C VAL A 95 46.31 -17.20 4.42
N VAL A 96 45.86 -16.10 3.81
CA VAL A 96 45.03 -16.12 2.59
C VAL A 96 45.92 -16.44 1.39
N PHE A 97 45.71 -17.60 0.79
CA PHE A 97 46.26 -17.92 -0.53
C PHE A 97 45.32 -17.41 -1.61
N ALA A 98 45.51 -16.15 -2.02
CA ALA A 98 44.83 -15.64 -3.21
C ALA A 98 45.38 -16.39 -4.44
N PRO A 99 44.53 -16.97 -5.30
CA PRO A 99 45.00 -17.54 -6.56
C PRO A 99 45.65 -16.39 -7.33
N GLN A 100 46.96 -16.48 -7.54
CA GLN A 100 47.67 -15.51 -8.35
C GLN A 100 47.02 -15.57 -9.73
N ALA A 101 46.29 -14.52 -10.11
CA ALA A 101 45.87 -14.33 -11.47
C ALA A 101 47.16 -14.42 -12.29
N SER A 102 47.31 -15.49 -13.05
CA SER A 102 48.52 -15.74 -13.82
C SER A 102 48.75 -14.49 -14.65
N ILE A 103 49.82 -13.77 -14.32
CA ILE A 103 50.24 -12.60 -15.08
C ILE A 103 50.53 -13.15 -16.47
N ALA A 104 49.58 -12.98 -17.39
CA ALA A 104 49.84 -13.18 -18.80
C ALA A 104 51.05 -12.31 -19.15
N PRO A 105 52.04 -12.83 -19.89
CA PRO A 105 53.25 -12.07 -20.18
C PRO A 105 52.87 -10.74 -20.84
N PRO A 106 53.59 -9.63 -20.55
CA PRO A 106 53.25 -8.34 -21.13
C PRO A 106 53.30 -8.46 -22.64
N VAL A 107 52.15 -8.25 -23.30
CA VAL A 107 52.08 -8.14 -24.75
C VAL A 107 52.95 -6.94 -25.12
N SER A 108 54.10 -7.23 -25.72
CA SER A 108 55.06 -6.24 -26.19
C SER A 108 54.34 -5.22 -27.07
N ALA A 109 54.13 -4.02 -26.54
CA ALA A 109 53.55 -2.91 -27.28
C ALA A 109 54.47 -2.62 -28.48
N ARG A 110 54.02 -3.02 -29.67
CA ARG A 110 54.69 -2.75 -30.93
C ARG A 110 54.52 -1.25 -31.21
N SER A 111 55.57 -0.47 -30.96
CA SER A 111 55.64 0.94 -31.32
C SER A 111 55.30 1.13 -32.80
N PRO A 112 54.38 2.03 -33.19
CA PRO A 112 54.21 2.38 -34.59
C PRO A 112 55.43 3.21 -35.02
N SER A 113 56.23 2.65 -35.92
CA SER A 113 57.28 3.38 -36.62
C SER A 113 56.63 4.45 -37.50
N LEU A 114 56.78 5.71 -37.12
CA LEU A 114 56.53 6.86 -37.99
C LEU A 114 57.59 6.83 -39.10
N SER A 115 57.23 6.28 -40.26
CA SER A 115 58.02 6.43 -41.47
C SER A 115 57.94 7.86 -41.96
N ALA A 116 59.12 8.48 -41.99
CA ALA A 116 59.39 9.82 -42.47
C ALA A 116 59.07 9.99 -43.97
N VAL A 117 58.51 11.16 -44.28
CA VAL A 117 58.92 12.09 -45.36
C VAL A 117 59.09 11.52 -46.77
N GLY A 118 58.17 11.94 -47.64
CA GLY A 118 58.41 12.08 -49.08
C GLY A 118 58.05 13.50 -49.51
N VAL A 119 59.05 14.35 -49.65
CA VAL A 119 59.00 15.64 -50.37
C VAL A 119 59.45 15.37 -51.80
N ALA A 120 58.66 15.80 -52.80
CA ALA A 120 59.11 16.29 -54.12
C ALA A 120 57.87 16.74 -54.90
N GLU A 121 57.73 18.05 -55.15
CA GLU A 121 57.76 18.68 -56.48
C GLU A 121 56.61 18.25 -57.41
N GLY A 122 55.68 19.11 -57.83
CA GLY A 122 55.92 20.34 -58.59
C GLY A 122 55.48 20.10 -60.03
N TYR A 123 54.31 20.66 -60.41
CA TYR A 123 53.88 21.22 -61.72
C TYR A 123 52.35 21.38 -61.74
#